data_AF-A0A8T4D8Y0-F1
#
_entry.id   AF-A0A8T4D8Y0-F1
#
_cell.length_a   1.000
_cell.length_b   1.000
_cell.length_c   1.000
_cell.angle_alpha   90.00
_cell.angle_beta   90.00
_cell.angle_gamma   90.00
#
_symmetry.space_group_name_H-M   'P 1'
#
loop_
_entity.id
_entity.type
_entity.pdbx_description
1 polymer ?
#
loop_
_entity_poly.entity_id
_entity_poly.type
_entity_poly.pdbx_seq_one_letter_code
_entity_poly.pdbx_strand_id
1 'polypeptide(L)'
;MDIVDARARAQALLQVIEATYALNILNRDEIVHTITRHTVEESKILKICTALNTWVALNAGPEGVVTVPLPMVIALAQQIDEQDENARPEIC
;
A
#
# COMPACT_ATOMS: atom_id res chain seq x y z
N MET A 1 -10.55 11.19 -4.07
CA MET A 1 -11.49 10.04 -4.08
C MET A 1 -12.13 9.96 -2.71
N ASP A 2 -13.36 9.45 -2.58
CA ASP A 2 -13.97 9.29 -1.25
C ASP A 2 -13.38 8.06 -0.51
N ILE A 3 -13.75 7.89 0.76
CA ILE A 3 -13.20 6.81 1.59
C ILE A 3 -13.65 5.41 1.15
N VAL A 4 -14.85 5.29 0.56
CA VAL A 4 -15.40 4.00 0.12
C VAL A 4 -14.64 3.54 -1.11
N ASP A 5 -14.49 4.42 -2.08
CA ASP A 5 -13.73 4.19 -3.30
C ASP A 5 -12.24 3.93 -3.00
N ALA A 6 -11.64 4.69 -2.07
CA ALA A 6 -10.24 4.50 -1.66
C ALA A 6 -10.00 3.12 -1.04
N ARG A 7 -10.93 2.65 -0.21
CA ARG A 7 -10.86 1.30 0.38
C ARG A 7 -11.00 0.23 -0.69
N ALA A 8 -11.96 0.37 -1.60
CA ALA A 8 -12.15 -0.57 -2.71
C ALA A 8 -10.91 -0.62 -3.61
N ARG A 9 -10.29 0.54 -3.88
CA ARG A 9 -9.06 0.63 -4.67
C ARG A 9 -7.88 -0.07 -4.01
N ALA A 10 -7.65 0.18 -2.71
CA ALA A 10 -6.60 -0.50 -1.96
C ALA A 10 -6.83 -2.02 -1.89
N GLN A 11 -8.07 -2.46 -1.65
CA GLN A 11 -8.43 -3.88 -1.65
C GLN A 11 -8.13 -4.55 -3.00
N ALA A 12 -8.56 -3.93 -4.10
CA ALA A 12 -8.34 -4.47 -5.44
C ALA A 12 -6.84 -4.61 -5.75
N LEU A 13 -6.03 -3.63 -5.37
CA LEU A 13 -4.58 -3.69 -5.57
C LEU A 13 -3.92 -4.78 -4.73
N LEU A 14 -4.31 -4.95 -3.46
CA LEU A 14 -3.80 -6.05 -2.63
C LEU A 14 -4.22 -7.42 -3.17
N GLN A 15 -5.43 -7.55 -3.71
CA GLN A 15 -5.90 -8.78 -4.34
C GLN A 15 -5.09 -9.15 -5.60
N VAL A 16 -4.64 -8.15 -6.37
CA VAL A 16 -3.72 -8.37 -7.49
C VAL A 16 -2.37 -8.92 -7.01
N ILE A 17 -1.85 -8.43 -5.88
CA ILE A 17 -0.60 -8.94 -5.29
C ILE A 17 -0.78 -10.40 -4.85
N GLU A 18 -1.86 -10.71 -4.14
CA GLU A 18 -2.23 -12.07 -3.72
C GLU A 18 -2.28 -13.03 -4.93
N ALA A 19 -2.96 -12.62 -6.01
CA ALA A 19 -3.07 -13.41 -7.22
C ALA A 19 -1.72 -13.58 -7.95
N THR A 20 -0.89 -12.53 -7.99
CA THR A 20 0.40 -12.53 -8.69
C THR A 20 1.39 -13.52 -8.08
N TYR A 21 1.42 -13.61 -6.75
CA TYR A 21 2.35 -14.47 -6.01
C TYR A 21 1.71 -15.76 -5.47
N ALA A 22 0.45 -16.04 -5.86
CA ALA A 22 -0.33 -17.19 -5.39
C ALA A 22 -0.30 -17.35 -3.86
N LEU A 23 -0.55 -16.26 -3.14
CA LEU A 23 -0.49 -16.20 -1.68
C LEU A 23 -1.68 -15.46 -1.06
N ASN A 24 -1.81 -15.56 0.26
CA ASN A 24 -2.82 -14.86 1.05
C ASN A 24 -2.16 -13.85 2.03
N ILE A 25 -2.60 -12.59 2.02
CA ILE A 25 -2.14 -11.57 2.96
C ILE A 25 -3.06 -11.59 4.18
N LEU A 26 -2.57 -12.15 5.29
CA LEU A 26 -3.41 -12.47 6.45
C LEU A 26 -4.02 -11.24 7.13
N ASN A 27 -3.33 -10.09 7.09
CA ASN A 27 -3.77 -8.84 7.70
C ASN A 27 -4.22 -7.79 6.65
N ARG A 28 -4.78 -8.24 5.53
CA ARG A 28 -5.19 -7.37 4.41
C ARG A 28 -6.10 -6.22 4.81
N ASP A 29 -7.12 -6.48 5.62
CA ASP A 29 -8.09 -5.45 6.04
C ASP A 29 -7.44 -4.37 6.92
N GLU A 30 -6.48 -4.75 7.76
CA GLU A 30 -5.69 -3.82 8.57
C GLU A 30 -4.79 -2.94 7.70
N ILE A 31 -4.18 -3.52 6.65
CA ILE A 31 -3.39 -2.76 5.66
C ILE A 31 -4.28 -1.75 4.94
N VAL A 32 -5.45 -2.17 4.45
CA VAL A 32 -6.42 -1.27 3.78
C VAL A 32 -6.82 -0.14 4.71
N HIS A 33 -7.18 -0.46 5.96
CA HIS A 33 -7.53 0.55 6.94
C HIS A 33 -6.36 1.50 7.23
N THR A 34 -5.14 0.97 7.33
CA THR A 34 -3.93 1.77 7.56
C THR A 34 -3.65 2.73 6.40
N ILE A 35 -3.66 2.24 5.15
CA ILE A 35 -3.47 3.06 3.95
C ILE A 35 -4.50 4.18 3.91
N THR A 36 -5.78 3.83 4.03
CA THR A 36 -6.90 4.78 3.87
C THR A 36 -7.05 5.77 5.02
N ARG A 37 -6.44 5.49 6.18
CA ARG A 37 -6.30 6.47 7.27
C ARG A 37 -5.25 7.54 6.97
N HIS A 38 -4.25 7.24 6.15
CA HIS A 38 -3.21 8.19 5.76
C HIS A 38 -3.58 8.95 4.48
N THR A 39 -4.19 8.27 3.50
CA THR A 39 -4.52 8.91 2.23
C THR A 39 -5.74 8.30 1.55
N VAL A 40 -6.51 9.17 0.88
CA VAL A 40 -7.58 8.81 -0.06
C VAL A 40 -7.23 9.23 -1.49
N GLU A 41 -5.98 9.57 -1.75
CA GLU A 41 -5.50 9.94 -3.08
C GLU A 41 -5.11 8.68 -3.86
N GLU A 42 -5.71 8.50 -5.04
CA GLU A 42 -5.50 7.28 -5.83
C GLU A 42 -4.03 7.05 -6.19
N SER A 43 -3.32 8.11 -6.58
CA SER A 43 -1.90 8.06 -6.94
C SER A 43 -1.03 7.58 -5.76
N LYS A 44 -1.30 8.06 -4.54
CA LYS A 44 -0.59 7.66 -3.33
C LYS A 44 -0.91 6.22 -2.95
N ILE A 45 -2.18 5.82 -3.01
CA ILE A 45 -2.59 4.42 -2.78
C ILE A 45 -1.85 3.48 -3.74
N LEU A 46 -1.77 3.83 -5.03
CA LEU A 46 -1.05 3.04 -6.03
C LEU A 46 0.44 2.93 -5.71
N LYS A 47 1.10 4.05 -5.34
CA LYS A 47 2.51 4.06 -4.95
C LYS A 47 2.76 3.15 -3.73
N ILE A 48 1.93 3.25 -2.69
CA ILE A 48 2.03 2.40 -1.50
C ILE A 48 1.88 0.92 -1.89
N CYS A 49 0.84 0.56 -2.65
CA CYS A 49 0.62 -0.83 -3.05
C CYS A 49 1.74 -1.36 -3.96
N THR A 50 2.35 -0.51 -4.78
CA THR A 50 3.51 -0.89 -5.60
C THR A 50 4.74 -1.21 -4.73
N ALA A 51 4.99 -0.41 -3.70
CA ALA A 51 6.05 -0.70 -2.74
C ALA A 51 5.77 -1.97 -1.94
N LEU A 52 4.52 -2.19 -1.53
CA LEU A 52 4.09 -3.44 -0.88
C LEU A 52 4.24 -4.65 -1.79
N ASN A 53 3.92 -4.54 -3.07
CA ASN A 53 4.13 -5.61 -4.05
C ASN A 53 5.59 -6.06 -4.08
N THR A 54 6.52 -5.09 -4.16
CA THR A 54 7.96 -5.36 -4.12
C THR A 54 8.38 -6.02 -2.81
N TRP A 55 7.87 -5.53 -1.67
CA TRP A 55 8.19 -6.12 -0.37
C TRP A 55 7.71 -7.57 -0.28
N VAL A 56 6.46 -7.85 -0.70
CA VAL A 56 5.89 -9.20 -0.71
C VAL A 56 6.71 -10.12 -1.61
N ALA A 57 7.10 -9.68 -2.80
CA ALA A 57 7.94 -10.46 -3.72
C ALA A 57 9.26 -10.93 -3.08
N LEU A 58 9.83 -10.12 -2.18
CA LEU A 58 11.11 -10.38 -1.53
C LEU A 58 10.99 -11.16 -0.22
N ASN A 59 9.82 -11.14 0.42
CA ASN A 59 9.64 -11.64 1.80
C ASN A 59 8.59 -12.76 1.92
N ALA A 60 7.82 -13.04 0.86
CA ALA A 60 6.87 -14.15 0.88
C ALA A 60 7.62 -15.48 1.05
N GLY A 61 7.28 -16.21 2.12
CA GLY A 61 7.77 -17.56 2.36
C GLY A 61 7.07 -18.60 1.47
N PRO A 62 7.58 -19.84 1.42
CA PRO A 62 7.03 -20.91 0.57
C PRO A 62 5.61 -21.37 0.99
N GLU A 63 5.09 -20.90 2.12
CA GLU A 63 3.82 -21.34 2.70
C GLU A 63 2.58 -20.72 2.03
N GLY A 64 2.76 -19.81 1.05
CA GLY A 64 1.64 -19.17 0.37
C GLY A 64 0.82 -18.24 1.28
N VAL A 65 1.39 -17.81 2.40
CA VAL A 65 0.79 -16.84 3.33
C VAL A 65 1.84 -15.82 3.75
N VAL A 66 1.40 -14.59 3.99
CA VAL A 66 2.28 -13.52 4.48
C VAL A 66 1.50 -12.57 5.40
N THR A 67 2.17 -12.10 6.45
CA THR A 67 1.68 -11.00 7.30
C THR A 67 2.59 -9.80 7.06
N VAL A 68 2.04 -8.71 6.54
CA VAL A 68 2.82 -7.50 6.27
C VAL A 68 2.92 -6.68 7.56
N PRO A 69 4.12 -6.30 8.02
CA PRO A 69 4.27 -5.43 9.19
C PRO A 69 3.59 -4.07 9.00
N LEU A 70 2.58 -3.74 9.81
CA LEU A 70 1.90 -2.44 9.76
C LEU A 70 2.84 -1.23 9.92
N PRO A 71 3.89 -1.26 10.77
CA PRO A 71 4.84 -0.15 10.86
C PRO A 71 5.50 0.20 9.52
N MET A 72 5.71 -0.80 8.66
CA MET A 72 6.26 -0.58 7.31
C MET A 72 5.23 0.04 6.37
N VAL A 73 3.95 -0.36 6.45
CA VAL A 73 2.87 0.29 5.70
C VAL A 73 2.76 1.78 6.08
N ILE A 74 2.88 2.09 7.37
CA ILE A 74 2.86 3.47 7.89
C ILE A 74 4.07 4.25 7.35
N ALA A 75 5.27 3.67 7.44
CA ALA A 75 6.48 4.31 6.93
C ALA A 75 6.39 4.61 5.42
N LEU A 76 5.85 3.69 4.63
CA LEU A 76 5.63 3.90 3.19
C LEU A 76 4.66 5.05 2.92
N ALA A 77 3.56 5.12 3.67
CA ALA A 77 2.59 6.21 3.53
C ALA A 77 3.23 7.58 3.85
N GLN A 78 3.98 7.67 4.94
CA GLN A 78 4.69 8.90 5.33
C GLN A 78 5.74 9.33 4.31
N GLN A 79 6.56 8.40 3.81
CA GLN A 79 7.58 8.70 2.81
C GLN A 79 6.97 9.24 1.50
N ILE A 80 5.82 8.70 1.09
CA ILE A 80 5.14 9.14 -0.13
C ILE A 80 4.58 10.56 0.02
N ASP A 81 4.11 10.93 1.22
CA ASP A 81 3.70 12.30 1.51
C ASP A 81 4.89 13.27 1.47
N GLU A 82 6.01 12.92 2.11
CA GLU A 82 7.24 13.74 2.12
C GLU A 82 7.84 13.95 0.71
N GLN A 83 7.74 12.93 -0.15
CA GLN A 83 8.21 13.04 -1.54
C GLN A 83 7.32 13.92 -2.41
N ASP A 84 6.03 14.01 -2.11
CA ASP A 84 5.09 14.88 -2.83
C ASP A 84 5.29 16.35 -2.45
N GLU A 85 5.60 16.63 -1.18
CA GLU A 85 5.91 17.97 -0.71
C GLU A 85 7.22 18.51 -1.30
N ASN A 86 8.27 17.69 -1.35
CA ASN A 86 9.57 18.06 -1.92
C ASN A 86 9.57 18.13 -3.46
N ALA A 87 8.55 17.58 -4.13
CA ALA A 87 8.42 17.64 -5.59
C ALA A 87 7.73 18.93 -6.08
N ARG A 88 7.24 19.79 -5.18
CA ARG A 88 6.70 21.10 -5.55
C ARG A 88 7.88 22.03 -5.90
N PRO A 89 8.00 22.52 -7.14
CA PRO A 89 9.06 23.44 -7.49
C PRO A 89 8.93 24.70 -6.61
N GLU A 90 10.05 25.12 -6.01
CA GLU A 90 10.14 26.46 -5.41
C GLU A 90 9.87 27.47 -6.53
N ILE A 91 8.71 28.11 -6.48
CA ILE A 91 8.36 29.16 -7.43
C ILE A 91 9.22 30.38 -7.05
N CYS A 92 10.33 30.57 -7.77
CA CYS A 92 11.04 31.85 -7.86
C CYS A 92 10.46 32.70 -8.98
#